data_AF-A0A7X0GS40-F1
#
_entry.id   AF-A0A7X0GS40-F1
#
_cell.length_a   1.000
_cell.length_b   1.000
_cell.length_c   1.000
_cell.angle_alpha   90.00
_cell.angle_beta   90.00
_cell.angle_gamma   90.00
#
_symmetry.space_group_name_H-M   'P 1'
#
loop_
_entity.id
_entity.type
_entity.pdbx_description
1 polymer ?
#
loop_
_entity_poly.entity_id
_entity_poly.type
_entity_poly.pdbx_seq_one_letter_code
_entity_poly.pdbx_strand_id
1 'polypeptide(L)' 'MKDTELPHLRRCVELAAEALESGDEPFGSVLVGGDGTVLAENHNRVTSGDRTRHPEFELAR' A
#
# COMPACT_ATOMS: atom_id res chain seq x y z
N MET A 1 -2.77 6.22 18.72
CA MET A 1 -2.67 6.79 17.36
C MET A 1 -2.36 8.25 17.50
N LYS A 2 -1.28 8.71 16.89
CA LYS A 2 -1.01 10.14 16.71
C LYS A 2 -1.95 10.64 15.60
N ASP A 3 -2.43 11.88 15.70
CA ASP A 3 -3.34 12.44 14.68
C ASP A 3 -2.73 12.44 13.26
N THR A 4 -1.39 12.42 13.17
CA THR A 4 -0.64 12.31 11.91
C THR A 4 -0.70 10.94 11.25
N GLU A 5 -1.11 9.88 11.95
CA GLU A 5 -1.18 8.50 11.41
C GLU A 5 -2.51 8.24 10.67
N LEU A 6 -3.58 8.93 11.05
CA LEU A 6 -4.92 8.77 10.47
C LEU A 6 -4.97 9.04 8.96
N PRO A 7 -4.34 10.10 8.43
CA PRO A 7 -4.28 10.34 6.99
C PRO A 7 -3.59 9.21 6.22
N HIS A 8 -2.49 8.65 6.74
CA HIS A 8 -1.77 7.56 6.09
C HIS A 8 -2.58 6.26 6.09
N LEU A 9 -3.28 5.95 7.19
CA LEU A 9 -4.16 4.78 7.25
C LEU A 9 -5.33 4.90 6.27
N ARG A 10 -5.93 6.10 6.12
CA ARG A 10 -6.96 6.34 5.11
C ARG A 10 -6.43 6.10 3.70
N ARG A 11 -5.20 6.55 3.42
CA ARG A 11 -4.56 6.32 2.13
C ARG A 11 -4.30 4.84 1.87
N CYS A 12 -3.88 4.06 2.87
CA CYS A 12 -3.77 2.60 2.74
C CYS A 12 -5.12 1.94 2.38
N VAL A 13 -6.23 2.43 2.94
CA VAL A 13 -7.58 1.91 2.64
C VAL A 13 -8.01 2.28 1.22
N GLU A 14 -7.71 3.48 0.75
CA GLU A 14 -7.96 3.87 -0.65
C GLU A 14 -7.20 2.97 -1.63
N LEU A 15 -5.91 2.73 -1.38
CA LEU A 15 -5.08 1.83 -2.19
C LEU A 15 -5.60 0.38 -2.17
N ALA A 16 -6.11 -0.09 -1.04
CA ALA A 16 -6.75 -1.39 -0.94
C ALA A 16 -8.06 -1.47 -1.76
N ALA A 17 -8.82 -0.39 -1.83
CA ALA A 17 -10.01 -0.30 -2.66
C ALA A 17 -9.66 -0.31 -4.16
N GLU A 18 -8.62 0.45 -4.57
CA GLU A 18 -8.08 0.43 -5.94
C GLU A 18 -7.64 -0.98 -6.35
N ALA A 19 -6.97 -1.72 -5.47
CA ALA A 19 -6.59 -3.11 -5.72
C ALA A 19 -7.81 -3.99 -5.99
N LEU A 20 -8.84 -3.88 -5.14
CA LEU A 20 -10.07 -4.65 -5.30
C LEU A 20 -10.79 -4.34 -6.62
N GLU A 21 -10.83 -3.07 -7.03
CA GLU A 21 -11.38 -2.64 -8.32
C GLU A 21 -10.61 -3.21 -9.51
N SER A 22 -9.29 -3.38 -9.37
CA SER A 22 -8.43 -4.02 -10.37
C SER A 22 -8.49 -5.56 -10.38
N GLY A 23 -9.24 -6.17 -9.45
CA GLY A 23 -9.38 -7.62 -9.31
C GLY A 23 -8.32 -8.29 -8.43
N ASP A 24 -7.49 -7.49 -7.75
CA ASP A 24 -6.47 -7.91 -6.80
C ASP A 24 -7.02 -8.02 -5.37
N GLU A 25 -6.25 -8.64 -4.47
CA GLU A 25 -6.65 -8.69 -3.05
C GLU A 25 -6.50 -7.30 -2.41
N PRO A 26 -7.41 -6.90 -1.49
CA PRO A 26 -7.53 -5.53 -1.00
C PRO A 26 -6.46 -5.17 0.04
N PHE A 27 -5.21 -5.01 -0.41
CA PHE A 27 -4.09 -4.58 0.43
C PHE A 27 -3.39 -3.37 -0.18
N GLY A 28 -3.25 -2.32 0.63
CA GLY A 28 -2.54 -1.08 0.29
C GLY A 28 -1.51 -0.72 1.35
N SER A 29 -0.41 -0.10 0.96
CA SER A 29 0.71 0.27 1.82
C SER A 29 1.27 1.64 1.45
N VAL A 30 1.66 2.40 2.47
CA VAL A 30 2.27 3.73 2.34
C VAL A 30 3.55 3.75 3.18
N LEU A 31 4.68 4.10 2.55
CA LEU A 31 5.96 4.34 3.23
C LEU A 31 6.10 5.83 3.53
N VAL A 32 6.33 6.16 4.80
CA VAL A 32 6.44 7.54 5.27
C VAL A 32 7.80 7.76 5.93
N GLY A 33 8.48 8.84 5.56
CA GLY A 33 9.73 9.29 6.17
C GLY A 33 9.54 9.79 7.60
N GLY A 34 10.63 9.88 8.36
CA GLY A 34 10.58 10.37 9.74
C GLY A 34 10.12 11.83 9.89
N ASP A 35 10.08 12.57 8.78
CA ASP A 35 9.57 13.93 8.66
C ASP A 35 8.07 14.00 8.27
N GLY A 36 7.42 12.85 8.05
CA GLY A 36 6.03 12.76 7.61
C GLY A 36 5.85 12.80 6.09
N THR A 37 6.93 12.88 5.31
CA THR A 37 6.86 12.86 3.84
C THR A 37 6.51 11.46 3.34
N VAL A 38 5.52 11.34 2.45
CA VAL A 38 5.22 10.07 1.77
C VAL A 38 6.33 9.78 0.77
N LEU A 39 7.05 8.68 0.97
CA LEU A 39 8.17 8.25 0.13
C LEU A 39 7.72 7.29 -0.97
N ALA A 40 6.73 6.44 -0.69
CA ALA A 40 6.18 5.49 -1.66
C ALA A 40 4.78 5.03 -1.26
N GLU A 41 4.01 4.59 -2.26
CA GLU A 41 2.68 4.00 -2.11
C GLU A 41 2.57 2.79 -3.03
N ASN A 42 1.93 1.72 -2.58
CA ASN A 42 1.70 0.54 -3.41
C ASN A 42 0.44 -0.24 -2.96
N HIS A 43 -0.07 -1.08 -3.85
CA HIS A 43 -1.16 -2.02 -3.56
C HIS A 43 -0.86 -3.38 -4.19
N ASN A 44 -1.60 -4.41 -3.77
CA ASN A 44 -1.37 -5.78 -4.22
C ASN A 44 -1.60 -5.94 -5.72
N ARG A 45 -0.76 -6.74 -6.41
CA ARG A 45 -0.83 -7.01 -7.88
C ARG A 45 -0.70 -8.50 -8.20
N VAL A 46 -1.41 -9.33 -7.45
CA VAL A 46 -1.41 -10.81 -7.52
C VAL A 46 -2.15 -11.36 -8.74
N THR A 47 -2.92 -10.57 -9.48
CA THR A 47 -3.59 -10.93 -10.75
C THR A 47 -2.62 -11.24 -11.89
N SER A 48 -1.30 -11.05 -11.68
CA SER A 48 -0.24 -11.45 -12.62
C SER A 48 0.15 -12.94 -12.55
N GLY A 49 -0.50 -13.76 -11.70
CA GLY A 49 -0.25 -15.21 -11.64
C GLY A 49 1.03 -15.62 -10.89
N ASP A 50 1.73 -14.68 -10.26
CA ASP A 50 2.88 -14.94 -9.40
C ASP A 50 2.56 -14.53 -7.94
N ARG A 51 2.43 -15.56 -7.09
CA ARG A 51 2.08 -15.43 -5.66
C ARG A 51 3.26 -14.97 -4.79
N THR A 52 4.40 -14.61 -5.38
CA THR A 52 5.59 -14.15 -4.65
C THR A 52 5.80 -12.63 -4.72
N ARG A 53 5.01 -11.92 -5.53
CA ARG A 53 5.11 -10.45 -5.69
C ARG A 53 4.31 -9.69 -4.65
N HIS A 54 4.69 -9.93 -3.40
CA HIS A 54 4.19 -9.21 -2.24
C HIS A 54 4.66 -7.74 -2.29
N PRO A 55 3.78 -6.74 -2.08
CA PRO A 55 4.15 -5.32 -2.11
C PRO A 55 5.27 -4.96 -1.10
N GLU A 56 5.42 -5.76 -0.03
CA GLU A 56 6.50 -5.69 0.94
C GLU A 56 7.88 -5.93 0.32
N PHE A 57 7.97 -6.73 -0.74
CA PHE A 57 9.23 -7.06 -1.42
C PHE A 57 9.64 -5.99 -2.44
N GLU A 58 8.67 -5.37 -3.11
CA GLU A 58 8.92 -4.28 -4.06
C GLU A 58 9.32 -2.96 -3.37
N LEU A 59 8.81 -2.72 -2.16
CA LEU A 59 9.16 -1.54 -1.36
C LEU A 59 10.56 -1.62 -0.73
N ALA A 60 11.15 -2.82 -0.64
CA ALA A 60 12.48 -3.03 -0.07
C ALA A 60 13.62 -2.96 -1.10
N ARG A 61 13.33 -2.61 -2.36
CA ARG A 61 14.31 -2.58 -3.46
C ARG A 61 14.73 -1.17 -3.85
#